data_AF-A0A972P7D2-F1
#
_entry.id   AF-A0A972P7D2-F1
#
_cell.length_a   1.000
_cell.length_b   1.000
_cell.length_c   1.000
_cell.angle_alpha   90.00
_cell.angle_beta   90.00
_cell.angle_gamma   90.00
#
_symmetry.space_group_name_H-M   'P 1'
#
loop_
_entity.id
_entity.type
_entity.pdbx_description
1 polymer ?
#
loop_
_entity_poly.entity_id
_entity_poly.type
_entity_poly.pdbx_seq_one_letter_code
_entity_poly.pdbx_strand_id
1 'polypeptide(L)' 'MMGLRNIVTAKEVNGNTHVAINPASPPLSLPEIRCPRCHRLLMKGEVKRVEIKCPKCGCLLSLPKAPYCR' A
#
# COMPACT_ATOMS: atom_id res chain seq x y z
N MET A 1 -19.23 -13.91 27.26
CA MET A 1 -18.50 -12.89 26.47
C MET A 1 -18.75 -13.12 24.98
N MET A 2 -19.76 -12.48 24.38
CA MET A 2 -19.95 -12.37 22.93
C MET A 2 -20.84 -11.15 22.65
N GLY A 3 -20.45 -10.32 21.67
CA GLY A 3 -21.34 -9.36 21.01
C GLY A 3 -21.05 -7.88 21.22
N LEU A 4 -20.09 -7.33 20.49
CA LEU A 4 -20.13 -5.91 20.11
C LEU A 4 -20.64 -5.85 18.66
N ARG A 5 -21.95 -5.59 18.52
CA ARG A 5 -22.59 -5.29 17.25
C ARG A 5 -22.31 -3.83 16.94
N ASN A 6 -21.55 -3.55 15.88
CA ASN A 6 -21.43 -2.19 15.36
C ASN A 6 -22.78 -1.80 14.75
N ILE A 7 -23.50 -0.88 15.39
CA ILE A 7 -24.78 -0.35 14.92
C ILE A 7 -24.49 0.69 13.84
N VAL A 8 -24.60 0.30 12.57
CA VAL A 8 -24.61 1.24 11.44
C VAL A 8 -26.00 1.88 11.44
N THR A 9 -26.12 3.13 11.91
CA THR A 9 -27.39 3.88 11.78
C THR A 9 -27.54 4.32 10.33
N ALA A 10 -28.24 3.52 9.53
CA ALA A 10 -28.69 3.93 8.20
C ALA A 10 -29.79 4.99 8.35
N LYS A 11 -29.57 6.20 7.81
CA LYS A 11 -30.65 7.16 7.55
C LYS A 11 -31.04 7.03 6.07
N GLU A 12 -32.23 6.50 5.81
CA GLU A 12 -32.83 6.49 4.48
C GLU A 12 -33.34 7.89 4.14
N VAL A 13 -32.88 8.48 3.03
CA VAL A 13 -33.48 9.68 2.45
C VAL A 13 -33.66 9.44 0.95
N ASN A 14 -34.91 9.47 0.49
CA ASN A 14 -35.31 9.43 -0.92
C ASN A 14 -34.74 8.26 -1.75
N GLY A 15 -34.84 7.04 -1.23
CA GLY A 15 -34.58 5.81 -2.02
C GLY A 15 -33.14 5.64 -2.54
N ASN A 16 -32.23 6.55 -2.19
CA ASN A 16 -30.82 6.46 -2.51
C ASN A 16 -30.02 6.40 -1.20
N THR A 17 -29.28 5.32 -1.04
CA THR A 17 -28.41 5.09 0.10
C THR A 17 -27.21 6.03 0.03
N HIS A 18 -27.31 7.21 0.63
CA HIS A 18 -26.17 8.10 0.79
C HIS A 18 -25.30 7.58 1.94
N VAL A 19 -24.20 6.91 1.60
CA VAL A 19 -23.17 6.50 2.57
C VAL A 19 -22.35 7.74 2.91
N ALA A 20 -22.53 8.28 4.11
CA ALA A 20 -21.66 9.32 4.65
C ALA A 20 -20.26 8.71 4.90
N ILE A 21 -19.30 9.01 4.03
CA ILE A 21 -17.88 8.70 4.26
C ILE A 21 -17.37 9.67 5.31
N ASN A 22 -17.06 9.17 6.51
CA ASN A 22 -16.27 9.94 7.48
C ASN A 22 -14.92 10.27 6.82
N PRO A 23 -14.42 11.53 6.85
CA PRO A 23 -13.14 11.92 6.23
C PRO A 23 -11.90 11.36 6.94
N ALA A 24 -12.03 10.23 7.67
CA ALA A 24 -10.96 9.56 8.40
C ALA A 24 -10.20 8.52 7.56
N SER A 25 -10.46 8.44 6.24
CA SER A 25 -9.59 7.66 5.35
C SER A 25 -8.27 8.42 5.16
N PRO A 26 -7.11 7.83 5.49
CA PRO A 26 -5.82 8.44 5.15
C PRO A 26 -5.78 8.66 3.63
N PRO A 27 -5.10 9.71 3.13
CA PRO A 27 -4.98 9.92 1.70
C PRO A 27 -4.46 8.65 1.03
N LEU A 28 -4.99 8.35 -0.16
CA LEU A 28 -4.69 7.22 -1.07
C LEU A 28 -3.21 7.21 -1.54
N SER A 29 -2.28 7.42 -0.63
CA SER A 29 -0.87 7.65 -0.89
C SER A 29 -0.10 6.36 -0.65
N LEU A 30 0.65 5.94 -1.66
CA LEU A 30 1.50 4.76 -1.61
C LEU A 30 2.64 4.97 -0.58
N PRO A 31 3.04 3.92 0.17
CA PRO A 31 4.09 4.02 1.18
C PRO A 31 5.41 4.46 0.56
N GLU A 32 6.15 5.31 1.26
CA GLU A 32 7.43 5.82 0.76
C GLU A 32 8.60 4.97 1.24
N ILE A 33 9.54 4.66 0.33
CA ILE A 33 10.81 4.03 0.66
C ILE A 33 11.90 5.08 0.47
N ARG A 34 12.63 5.39 1.55
CA ARG A 34 13.66 6.43 1.61
C ARG A 34 15.01 5.83 1.95
N CYS A 35 16.08 6.47 1.49
CA CYS A 35 17.44 6.08 1.87
C CYS A 35 17.63 6.25 3.38
N PRO A 36 18.13 5.24 4.12
CA PRO A 36 18.32 5.34 5.57
C PRO A 36 19.47 6.28 5.97
N ARG A 37 20.36 6.64 5.03
CA ARG A 37 21.52 7.53 5.30
C ARG A 37 21.24 9.00 5.01
N CYS A 38 20.63 9.31 3.87
CA CYS A 38 20.41 10.68 3.42
C CYS A 38 18.94 11.08 3.29
N HIS A 39 18.00 10.20 3.67
CA HIS A 39 16.54 10.41 3.62
C HIS A 39 15.95 10.76 2.23
N ARG A 40 16.74 10.67 1.16
CA ARG A 40 16.28 10.84 -0.22
C ARG A 40 15.19 9.83 -0.54
N LEU A 41 14.11 10.29 -1.18
CA LEU A 41 13.03 9.43 -1.67
C LEU A 41 13.56 8.53 -2.78
N LEU A 42 13.42 7.21 -2.60
CA LEU A 42 13.85 6.21 -3.58
C LEU A 42 12.67 5.75 -4.45
N MET A 43 11.51 5.49 -3.83
CA MET A 43 10.25 5.26 -4.55
C MET A 43 9.02 5.37 -3.63
N LYS A 44 7.83 5.27 -4.23
CA LYS A 44 6.55 5.03 -3.54
C LYS A 44 5.96 3.69 -3.97
N GLY A 45 5.44 2.92 -3.03
CA GLY A 45 4.87 1.57 -3.24
C GLY A 45 5.60 0.49 -2.44
N GLU A 46 5.24 -0.77 -2.71
CA GLU A 46 5.87 -1.94 -2.10
C GLU A 46 6.67 -2.74 -3.15
N VAL A 47 7.94 -3.06 -2.86
CA VAL A 47 8.67 -4.04 -3.68
C VAL A 47 8.09 -5.41 -3.42
N LYS A 48 7.54 -6.09 -4.43
CA LYS A 48 7.12 -7.48 -4.27
C LYS A 48 8.26 -8.45 -4.57
N ARG A 49 8.99 -8.21 -5.66
CA ARG A 49 10.12 -9.03 -6.13
C ARG A 49 11.13 -8.14 -6.86
N VAL A 50 12.40 -8.56 -6.85
CA VAL A 50 13.46 -7.96 -7.66
C VAL A 50 13.90 -8.99 -8.68
N GLU A 51 13.83 -8.63 -9.95
CA GLU A 51 14.25 -9.49 -11.06
C GLU A 51 15.33 -8.78 -11.86
N ILE A 52 16.40 -9.50 -12.19
CA ILE A 52 17.51 -8.99 -12.98
C ILE A 52 17.57 -9.83 -14.26
N LYS A 53 17.42 -9.16 -15.40
CA LYS A 53 17.63 -9.79 -16.71
C LYS A 53 19.11 -9.78 -17.06
N CYS A 54 19.68 -10.95 -17.32
CA CYS A 54 21.04 -11.04 -17.84
C CYS A 54 21.11 -10.48 -19.26
N PRO A 55 21.94 -9.46 -19.56
CA PRO A 55 22.03 -8.90 -20.91
C PRO A 55 22.71 -9.86 -21.90
N LYS A 56 23.47 -10.85 -21.42
CA LYS A 56 24.19 -11.81 -22.27
C LYS A 56 23.31 -12.99 -22.72
N CYS A 57 22.58 -13.60 -21.80
CA CYS A 57 21.79 -14.81 -22.08
C CYS A 57 20.27 -14.61 -21.99
N GLY A 58 19.80 -13.48 -21.45
CA GLY A 58 18.37 -13.17 -21.32
C GLY A 58 17.68 -13.83 -20.12
N CYS A 59 18.34 -14.71 -19.37
CA CYS A 59 17.77 -15.34 -18.17
C CYS A 59 17.38 -14.29 -17.12
N LEU A 60 16.27 -14.52 -16.43
CA LEU A 60 15.81 -13.71 -15.30
C LEU A 60 16.28 -14.36 -13.99
N LEU A 61 17.05 -13.63 -13.20
CA LEU A 61 17.42 -13.99 -11.83
C LEU A 61 16.47 -13.28 -10.86
N SER A 62 15.72 -14.05 -10.07
CA SER A 62 14.91 -13.53 -8.98
C SER A 62 15.74 -13.42 -7.70
N LEU A 63 15.84 -12.22 -7.14
CA LEU A 63 16.49 -12.00 -5.84
C LEU A 63 15.45 -11.91 -4.72
N PRO A 64 15.76 -12.42 -3.50
CA PRO A 64 14.98 -12.10 -2.33
C PRO A 64 14.98 -10.57 -2.11
N LYS A 65 13.87 -10.02 -1.57
CA LYS A 65 13.67 -8.57 -1.31
C LYS A 65 14.99 -7.94 -0.83
N ALA A 66 15.68 -7.25 -1.73
CA ALA A 66 16.97 -6.65 -1.43
C ALA A 66 16.73 -5.43 -0.55
N PRO A 67 17.27 -5.38 0.67
CA PRO A 67 17.08 -4.20 1.47
C PRO A 67 18.41 -3.43 1.51
N TYR A 68 18.24 -2.11 1.46
CA TYR A 68 19.18 -1.06 1.86
C TYR A 68 20.52 -0.85 1.13
N CYS A 69 20.88 0.43 1.12
CA CYS A 69 22.18 0.95 0.72
C CYS A 69 23.32 0.28 1.53
N ARG A 70 24.32 -0.29 0.84
CA ARG A 70 25.65 -0.53 1.40
C ARG A 70 26.42 0.78 1.48
#